data_AF-A0A1W9I062-F1
#
_entry.id   AF-A0A1W9I062-F1
#
_cell.length_a   1.000
_cell.length_b   1.000
_cell.length_c   1.000
_cell.angle_alpha   90.00
_cell.angle_beta   90.00
_cell.angle_gamma   90.00
#
_symmetry.space_group_name_H-M   'P 1'
#
loop_
_entity.id
_entity.type
_entity.pdbx_description
1 polymer ?
#
loop_
_entity_poly.entity_id
_entity_poly.type
_entity_poly.pdbx_seq_one_letter_code
_entity_poly.pdbx_strand_id
1 'polypeptide(L)'
;MSRGDVILLSSAAIALIYTEIHLSMRGIKPSPRKGILDRIYWESFPKDEQTRTYLRERLKIGAISFATSILVLVLVGYLYDKLFLN
;
A
#
# COMPACT_ATOMS: atom_id res chain seq x y z
N MET A 1 9.36 -14.09 15.14
CA MET A 1 8.94 -13.74 13.77
C MET A 1 9.93 -14.32 12.79
N SER A 2 9.44 -14.97 11.74
CA SER A 2 10.27 -15.47 10.64
C SER A 2 10.79 -14.31 9.78
N ARG A 3 11.85 -14.54 8.99
CA ARG A 3 12.34 -13.56 8.00
C ARG A 3 11.25 -13.20 6.99
N GLY A 4 10.39 -14.15 6.63
CA GLY A 4 9.22 -13.94 5.79
C GLY A 4 8.20 -13.00 6.42
N ASP A 5 7.92 -13.15 7.73
CA ASP A 5 6.97 -12.28 8.45
C ASP A 5 7.47 -10.83 8.47
N VAL A 6 8.77 -10.63 8.69
CA VAL A 6 9.40 -9.29 8.68
C VAL A 6 9.29 -8.65 7.31
N ILE A 7 9.55 -9.41 6.23
CA ILE A 7 9.43 -8.91 4.86
C ILE A 7 7.98 -8.54 4.57
N LEU A 8 7.02 -9.40 4.88
CA LEU A 8 5.60 -9.15 4.64
C LEU A 8 5.09 -7.91 5.36
N LEU A 9 5.41 -7.76 6.65
CA LEU A 9 4.99 -6.59 7.44
C LEU A 9 5.66 -5.31 6.95
N SER A 10 6.96 -5.37 6.63
CA SER A 10 7.68 -4.20 6.09
C SER A 10 7.11 -3.79 4.73
N SER A 11 6.86 -4.76 3.85
CA SER A 11 6.22 -4.54 2.56
C SER A 11 4.83 -3.92 2.69
N ALA A 12 4.01 -4.42 3.63
CA ALA A 12 2.69 -3.86 3.88
C ALA A 12 2.78 -2.40 4.34
N ALA A 13 3.69 -2.09 5.29
CA ALA A 13 3.91 -0.73 5.76
C ALA A 13 4.39 0.20 4.64
N ILE A 14 5.38 -0.23 3.84
CA ILE A 14 5.90 0.55 2.71
C ILE A 14 4.79 0.81 1.68
N ALA A 15 4.03 -0.22 1.32
CA ALA A 15 2.95 -0.11 0.34
C ALA A 15 1.87 0.87 0.78
N LEU A 16 1.44 0.80 2.05
CA LEU A 16 0.45 1.72 2.61
C LEU A 16 0.96 3.17 2.58
N ILE A 17 2.17 3.41 3.10
CA ILE A 17 2.77 4.75 3.15
C ILE A 17 2.94 5.31 1.73
N TYR A 18 3.52 4.52 0.81
CA TYR A 18 3.74 4.93 -0.56
C TYR A 18 2.43 5.25 -1.27
N THR A 19 1.41 4.41 -1.09
CA THR A 19 0.11 4.61 -1.74
C THR A 19 -0.56 5.90 -1.27
N GLU A 20 -0.57 6.18 0.03
CA GLU A 20 -1.18 7.42 0.55
C GLU A 20 -0.40 8.66 0.08
N ILE A 21 0.94 8.60 0.06
CA ILE A 21 1.78 9.68 -0.51
C ILE A 21 1.45 9.89 -1.99
N HIS A 22 1.41 8.82 -2.76
CA HIS A 22 1.19 8.88 -4.21
C HIS A 22 -0.20 9.46 -4.56
N LEU A 23 -1.25 9.03 -3.85
CA LEU A 23 -2.59 9.56 -4.03
C LEU A 23 -2.66 11.04 -3.65
N SER A 24 -2.00 11.42 -2.55
CA SER A 24 -1.90 12.82 -2.12
C SER A 24 -1.18 13.70 -3.15
N MET A 25 -0.07 13.23 -3.72
CA MET A 25 0.66 13.94 -4.78
C MET A 25 -0.18 14.12 -6.05
N ARG A 26 -1.05 13.17 -6.36
CA ARG A 26 -1.98 13.25 -7.51
C ARG A 26 -3.24 14.08 -7.22
N GLY A 27 -3.39 14.62 -6.02
CA GLY A 27 -4.60 15.33 -5.60
C GLY A 27 -5.84 14.43 -5.49
N ILE A 28 -5.67 13.11 -5.57
CA ILE A 28 -6.76 12.14 -5.47
C ILE A 28 -7.05 11.94 -3.99
N LYS A 29 -7.97 12.73 -3.46
CA LYS A 29 -8.38 12.68 -2.06
C LYS A 29 -9.70 11.94 -1.90
N PRO A 30 -9.89 11.19 -0.81
CA PRO A 30 -11.21 10.66 -0.48
C PRO A 30 -12.18 11.82 -0.26
N SER A 31 -13.45 11.63 -0.59
CA SER A 31 -14.48 12.61 -0.28
C SER A 31 -14.49 12.90 1.23
N PRO A 32 -14.66 14.17 1.68
CA PRO A 32 -14.69 14.49 3.11
C PRO A 32 -15.86 13.78 3.81
N ARG A 33 -15.60 13.09 4.93
CA ARG A 33 -16.63 12.28 5.63
C ARG A 33 -16.72 12.63 7.12
N LYS A 34 -17.94 12.56 7.65
CA LYS A 34 -18.26 12.95 9.03
C LYS A 34 -18.18 11.79 10.04
N GLY A 35 -17.94 10.54 9.62
CA GLY A 35 -17.90 9.40 10.55
C GLY A 35 -17.17 8.14 10.05
N ILE A 36 -16.82 7.24 10.99
CA ILE A 36 -16.13 5.95 10.74
C ILE A 36 -17.07 4.95 10.05
N LEU A 37 -18.33 4.86 10.47
CA LEU A 37 -19.32 3.97 9.84
C LEU A 37 -19.59 4.38 8.39
N ASP A 38 -19.71 5.68 8.13
CA ASP A 38 -19.76 6.20 6.76
C ASP A 38 -18.51 5.77 5.99
N ARG A 39 -17.31 5.87 6.58
CA ARG A 39 -16.08 5.45 5.90
C ARG A 39 -16.15 3.98 5.44
N ILE A 40 -16.54 3.07 6.33
CA ILE A 40 -16.64 1.63 6.05
C ILE A 40 -17.71 1.34 4.99
N TYR A 41 -18.92 1.89 5.17
CA TYR A 41 -20.02 1.69 4.23
C TYR A 41 -19.65 2.16 2.82
N TRP A 42 -18.95 3.28 2.73
CA TRP A 42 -18.50 3.85 1.47
C TRP A 42 -17.31 3.12 0.83
N GLU A 43 -16.46 2.45 1.61
CA GLU A 43 -15.44 1.54 1.07
C GLU A 43 -16.08 0.31 0.43
N SER A 44 -17.18 -0.19 0.99
CA SER A 44 -17.95 -1.30 0.41
C SER A 44 -18.85 -0.86 -0.75
N PHE A 45 -19.45 0.34 -0.67
CA PHE A 45 -20.43 0.83 -1.65
C PHE A 45 -20.15 2.29 -2.05
N PRO A 46 -19.24 2.52 -3.01
CA PRO A 46 -18.90 3.87 -3.44
C PRO A 46 -20.00 4.49 -4.31
N LYS A 47 -20.70 5.50 -3.77
CA LYS A 47 -21.81 6.19 -4.46
C LYS A 47 -21.37 7.34 -5.38
N ASP A 48 -20.17 7.89 -5.22
CA ASP A 48 -19.65 9.03 -5.98
C ASP A 48 -18.41 8.65 -6.80
N GLU A 49 -18.23 9.33 -7.94
CA GLU A 49 -17.18 9.02 -8.92
C GLU A 49 -15.77 9.31 -8.39
N GLN A 50 -15.62 10.32 -7.52
CA GLN A 50 -14.36 10.65 -6.87
C GLN A 50 -13.91 9.52 -5.94
N THR A 51 -14.81 8.96 -5.13
CA THR A 51 -14.55 7.82 -4.25
C THR A 51 -14.22 6.57 -5.05
N ARG A 52 -14.95 6.30 -6.15
CA ARG A 52 -14.64 5.16 -7.04
C ARG A 52 -13.24 5.28 -7.62
N THR A 53 -12.86 6.46 -8.06
CA THR A 53 -11.52 6.73 -8.61
C THR A 53 -10.45 6.58 -7.53
N TYR A 54 -10.68 7.14 -6.33
CA TYR A 54 -9.77 6.99 -5.19
C TYR A 54 -9.55 5.52 -4.82
N LEU A 55 -10.61 4.73 -4.66
CA LEU A 55 -10.49 3.31 -4.30
C LEU A 55 -9.83 2.50 -5.41
N ARG A 56 -10.15 2.76 -6.68
CA ARG A 56 -9.53 2.07 -7.83
C ARG A 56 -8.03 2.36 -7.89
N GLU A 57 -7.63 3.62 -7.79
CA GLU A 57 -6.22 4.01 -7.82
C GLU A 57 -5.49 3.50 -6.57
N ARG A 58 -6.11 3.57 -5.39
CA ARG A 58 -5.55 3.03 -4.14
C ARG A 58 -5.29 1.53 -4.22
N LEU A 59 -6.24 0.75 -4.74
CA LEU A 59 -6.04 -0.69 -4.92
C LEU A 59 -4.96 -0.99 -5.96
N LYS A 60 -4.96 -0.28 -7.10
CA LYS A 60 -3.97 -0.48 -8.16
C LYS A 60 -2.55 -0.15 -7.68
N ILE A 61 -2.35 1.03 -7.10
CA ILE A 61 -1.06 1.49 -6.60
C ILE A 61 -0.64 0.67 -5.37
N GLY A 62 -1.57 0.35 -4.48
CA GLY A 62 -1.33 -0.50 -3.31
C GLY A 62 -0.84 -1.89 -3.70
N ALA A 63 -1.51 -2.55 -4.65
CA ALA A 63 -1.10 -3.87 -5.12
C ALA A 63 0.28 -3.85 -5.78
N ILE A 64 0.54 -2.85 -6.65
CA ILE A 64 1.84 -2.71 -7.32
C ILE A 64 2.94 -2.43 -6.30
N SER A 65 2.76 -1.43 -5.43
CA SER A 65 3.76 -1.06 -4.43
C SER A 65 4.05 -2.19 -3.44
N PHE A 66 3.03 -2.96 -3.04
CA PHE A 66 3.20 -4.13 -2.21
C PHE A 66 4.04 -5.21 -2.92
N ALA A 67 3.67 -5.61 -4.12
CA ALA A 67 4.42 -6.62 -4.88
C ALA A 67 5.87 -6.18 -5.15
N THR A 68 6.08 -4.92 -5.56
CA THR A 68 7.42 -4.37 -5.79
C THR A 68 8.25 -4.34 -4.51
N SER A 69 7.67 -3.94 -3.37
CA SER A 69 8.40 -3.88 -2.10
C SER A 69 8.87 -5.26 -1.64
N ILE A 70 8.04 -6.31 -1.81
CA ILE A 70 8.44 -7.69 -1.49
C ILE A 70 9.65 -8.08 -2.33
N LEU A 71 9.57 -7.86 -3.65
CA LEU A 71 10.64 -8.22 -4.56
C LEU A 71 11.96 -7.53 -4.20
N VAL A 72 11.91 -6.23 -3.91
CA VAL A 72 13.08 -5.44 -3.52
C VAL A 72 13.66 -5.94 -2.20
N LEU A 73 12.84 -6.17 -1.18
CA LEU A 73 13.33 -6.63 0.14
C LEU A 73 13.94 -8.03 0.06
N VAL A 74 13.35 -8.94 -0.71
CA VAL A 74 13.92 -10.27 -0.96
C VAL A 74 15.26 -10.15 -1.68
N LEU A 75 15.34 -9.33 -2.72
CA LEU A 75 16.58 -9.13 -3.48
C LEU A 75 17.70 -8.51 -2.62
N VAL A 76 17.37 -7.48 -1.84
CA VAL A 76 18.32 -6.84 -0.90
C VAL A 76 18.79 -7.84 0.14
N GLY A 77 17.88 -8.62 0.72
CA GLY A 77 18.23 -9.68 1.68
C GLY A 77 19.18 -10.72 1.07
N TYR A 78 18.91 -11.17 -0.15
CA TYR A 78 19.76 -12.12 -0.86
C TYR A 78 21.16 -11.54 -1.16
N LEU A 79 21.23 -10.30 -1.64
CA LEU A 79 22.51 -9.64 -1.91
C LEU A 79 23.32 -9.41 -0.64
N TYR A 80 22.66 -9.03 0.46
CA TYR A 80 23.30 -8.84 1.75
C TYR A 80 23.94 -10.14 2.24
N ASP A 81 23.20 -11.25 2.20
CA ASP A 81 23.71 -12.56 2.62
C ASP A 81 24.92 -12.96 1.76
N LYS A 82 24.83 -12.76 0.44
CA LYS A 82 25.89 -13.13 -0.50
C LYS A 82 27.16 -12.29 -0.35
N LEU A 83 27.05 -11.02 0.03
CA LEU A 83 28.17 -10.07 0.07
C LEU A 83 28.85 -9.98 1.45
N PHE A 84 28.12 -10.24 2.53
CA PHE A 84 28.59 -9.96 3.89
C PHE A 84 28.57 -11.17 4.83
N LEU A 85 27.90 -12.27 4.46
CA LEU A 85 27.80 -13.48 5.28
C LEU A 85 28.44 -14.71 4.61
N ASN A 86 29.02 -14.54 3.42
CA ASN A 86 29.98 -15.45 2.77
C ASN A 86 31.40 -14.90 2.96
#